data_AF-A0A971S0V4-F1
#
_entry.id   AF-A0A971S0V4-F1
#
_cell.length_a   1.000
_cell.length_b   1.000
_cell.length_c   1.000
_cell.angle_alpha   90.00
_cell.angle_beta   90.00
_cell.angle_gamma   90.00
#
_symmetry.space_group_name_H-M   'P 1'
#
loop_
_entity.id
_entity.type
_entity.pdbx_description
1 polymer ?
#
loop_
_entity_poly.entity_id
_entity_poly.type
_entity_poly.pdbx_seq_one_letter_code
_entity_poly.pdbx_strand_id
1 'polypeptide(L)' 'MKVGDKVKFTFAKKEKEGEVVEVYEKAAYIRADFPKDKGKIVKRKIKDIKA' A
#
# COMPACT_ATOMS: atom_id res chain seq x y z
N MET A 1 -8.66 5.50 5.15
CA MET A 1 -7.34 5.76 4.52
C MET A 1 -7.51 6.97 3.63
N LYS A 2 -6.62 7.95 3.77
CA LYS A 2 -6.51 9.12 2.91
C LYS A 2 -5.20 9.04 2.13
N VAL A 3 -5.11 9.81 1.05
CA VAL A 3 -3.83 10.01 0.35
C VAL A 3 -2.84 10.67 1.32
N GLY A 4 -1.63 10.13 1.42
CA GLY A 4 -0.59 10.52 2.37
C GLY A 4 -0.55 9.68 3.66
N ASP A 5 -1.54 8.80 3.91
CA ASP A 5 -1.48 7.91 5.06
C ASP A 5 -0.42 6.83 4.88
N LYS A 6 0.37 6.58 5.94
CA LYS A 6 1.25 5.41 6.02
C LYS A 6 0.44 4.19 6.45
N VAL A 7 0.54 3.12 5.68
CA VAL A 7 -0.26 1.92 5.85
C VAL A 7 0.62 0.68 5.82
N LYS A 8 0.22 -0.33 6.59
CA LYS A 8 0.85 -1.66 6.56
C LYS A 8 -0.02 -2.61 5.75
N PHE A 9 0.61 -3.34 4.85
CA PHE A 9 -0.07 -4.33 4.03
C PHE A 9 0.77 -5.58 3.89
N THR A 10 0.10 -6.72 3.76
CA THR A 10 0.76 -8.00 3.59
C THR A 10 1.13 -8.18 2.12
N PHE A 11 2.41 -8.33 1.83
CA PHE A 11 2.95 -8.59 0.50
C PHE A 11 3.90 -9.79 0.53
N ALA A 12 3.60 -10.80 -0.28
CA ALA A 12 4.38 -12.05 -0.33
C ALA A 12 4.59 -12.71 1.06
N LYS A 13 3.54 -12.76 1.88
CA LYS A 13 3.54 -13.26 3.28
C LYS A 13 4.44 -12.47 4.25
N LYS A 14 4.92 -11.29 3.85
CA LYS A 14 5.63 -10.34 4.72
C LYS A 14 4.81 -9.09 4.90
N GLU A 15 4.89 -8.48 6.06
CA GLU A 15 4.33 -7.15 6.26
C GLU A 15 5.24 -6.12 5.62
N LYS A 16 4.63 -5.17 4.91
CA LYS A 16 5.31 -4.08 4.25
C LYS A 16 4.64 -2.78 4.63
N GLU A 17 5.46 -1.76 4.82
CA GLU A 17 5.02 -0.39 5.00
C GLU A 17 5.04 0.33 3.66
N GLY A 18 4.03 1.16 3.44
CA GLY A 18 3.96 2.04 2.29
C GLY A 18 3.06 3.23 2.56
N GLU A 19 3.06 4.18 1.63
CA GLU A 19 2.27 5.40 1.69
C GLU A 19 1.16 5.35 0.66
N VAL A 20 -0.06 5.70 1.04
CA VAL A 20 -1.20 5.73 0.14
C VAL A 20 -1.07 6.92 -0.80
N VAL A 21 -0.98 6.67 -2.09
CA VAL A 21 -0.88 7.72 -3.13
C VAL A 21 -2.23 8.03 -3.74
N GLU A 22 -3.09 7.03 -3.87
CA GLU A 22 -4.46 7.21 -4.36
C GLU A 22 -5.41 6.26 -3.64
N VAL A 23 -6.63 6.73 -3.37
CA VAL A 23 -7.70 5.93 -2.79
C VAL A 23 -8.89 5.96 -3.73
N TYR A 24 -9.36 4.77 -4.07
CA TYR A 24 -10.59 4.53 -4.81
C TYR A 24 -11.58 3.81 -3.88
N GLU A 25 -12.85 3.81 -4.24
CA GLU A 25 -13.94 3.26 -3.42
C GLU A 25 -13.72 1.80 -2.99
N LYS A 26 -13.01 0.99 -3.79
CA LYS A 26 -12.76 -0.45 -3.54
C LYS A 26 -11.27 -0.83 -3.47
N ALA A 27 -10.37 0.10 -3.76
CA ALA A 27 -8.94 -0.17 -3.85
C ALA A 27 -8.12 1.06 -3.47
N ALA A 28 -6.92 0.87 -2.96
CA ALA A 28 -5.96 1.93 -2.76
C ALA A 28 -4.66 1.57 -3.49
N TYR A 29 -3.99 2.61 -3.98
CA TYR A 29 -2.64 2.53 -4.53
C TYR A 29 -1.69 2.96 -3.43
N ILE A 30 -0.77 2.07 -3.11
CA ILE A 30 0.22 2.27 -2.06
C ILE A 30 1.59 2.31 -2.72
N ARG A 31 2.32 3.39 -2.53
CA ARG A 31 3.73 3.48 -2.86
C ARG A 31 4.53 2.82 -1.75
N ALA A 32 5.29 1.79 -2.09
CA ALA A 32 6.14 1.09 -1.15
C ALA A 32 7.54 0.94 -1.70
N ASP A 33 8.52 1.06 -0.81
CA ASP A 33 9.92 0.81 -1.14
C ASP A 33 10.24 -0.67 -0.93
N PHE A 34 10.45 -1.38 -2.04
CA PHE A 34 10.97 -2.73 -2.01
C PHE A 34 12.49 -2.71 -2.15
N PRO A 35 13.21 -3.68 -1.56
CA PRO A 35 14.67 -3.73 -1.63
C PRO A 35 15.23 -3.74 -3.06
N LYS A 36 14.45 -4.28 -4.01
CA LYS A 36 14.79 -4.38 -5.44
C LYS A 36 14.00 -3.42 -6.33
N ASP A 37 12.95 -2.78 -5.80
CA ASP A 37 12.09 -1.85 -6.54
C ASP A 37 11.69 -0.71 -5.59
N LYS A 38 12.52 0.33 -5.52
CA LYS A 38 12.21 1.53 -4.74
C LYS A 38 11.10 2.32 -5.43
N GLY A 39 10.14 2.82 -4.64
CA GLY A 39 9.02 3.63 -5.11
C GLY A 39 7.95 2.90 -5.92
N LYS A 40 7.88 1.56 -5.84
CA LYS A 40 6.87 0.77 -6.57
C LYS A 40 5.47 1.08 -6.06
N ILE A 41 4.54 1.31 -6.97
CA ILE A 41 3.13 1.49 -6.64
C ILE A 41 2.43 0.14 -6.75
N VAL A 42 1.80 -0.30 -5.66
CA VAL A 42 1.03 -1.53 -5.59
C VAL A 42 -0.45 -1.22 -5.37
N LYS A 43 -1.30 -1.80 -6.22
CA LYS A 43 -2.75 -1.74 -6.09
C LYS A 43 -3.22 -2.81 -5.11
N ARG A 44 -3.90 -2.42 -4.04
CA ARG A 44 -4.51 -3.33 -3.08
C ARG A 44 -5.98 -3.00 -2.84
N LYS A 45 -6.78 -4.02 -2.53
CA LYS A 45 -8.17 -3.81 -2.10
C LYS A 45 -8.14 -3.25 -0.69
N ILE A 46 -9.04 -2.30 -0.38
CA ILE A 46 -9.11 -1.69 0.95
C ILE A 46 -9.29 -2.74 2.06
N LYS A 47 -10.03 -3.82 1.77
CA LYS A 47 -10.23 -4.95 2.71
C LYS A 47 -8.93 -5.66 3.12
N ASP A 48 -7.90 -5.63 2.28
CA ASP A 48 -6.62 -6.30 2.53
C ASP A 48 -5.59 -5.38 3.20
N ILE A 49 -5.92 -4.09 3.36
CA ILE A 49 -5.01 -3.12 3.97
C ILE A 49 -5.43 -2.97 5.42
N LYS A 50 -4.50 -3.25 6.34
CA LYS A 50 -4.70 -3.01 7.76
C LYS A 50 -4.18 -1.62 8.07
N ALA A 51 -5.10 -0.70 8.36
CA ALA A 51 -4.80 0.62 8.91
C ALA A 51 -4.43 0.48 10.39
#